data_AF-A0A2N5S9B7-F1
#
_entry.id   AF-A0A2N5S9B7-F1
#
_cell.length_a   1.000
_cell.length_b   1.000
_cell.length_c   1.000
_cell.angle_alpha   90.00
_cell.angle_beta   90.00
_cell.angle_gamma   90.00
#
_symmetry.space_group_name_H-M   'P 1'
#
loop_
_entity.id
_entity.type
_entity.pdbx_description
1 polymer ?
#
loop_
_entity_poly.entity_id
_entity_poly.type
_entity_poly.pdbx_seq_one_letter_code
_entity_poly.pdbx_strand_id
1 'polypeptide(L)'
;MTTFQNNLKTHISIFMHHLVKSNAQWINKPKFHMLTHLPASILRFGPAPLFETKKFKSYYGILGNASTHSNRLAPGRNIAIKFGNFHALRTRLQFKIPWDMTLQVTSLQNNSPLKAQSTNPPMNFQYHLP
;
A
#
# COMPACT_ATOMS: atom_id res chain seq x y z
N MET A 1 18.51 -5.03 20.93
CA MET A 1 17.61 -3.89 20.63
C MET A 1 18.13 -2.56 21.15
N THR A 2 18.59 -2.48 22.40
CA THR A 2 19.17 -1.24 22.99
C THR A 2 20.44 -0.76 22.28
N THR A 3 21.33 -1.67 21.90
CA THR A 3 22.57 -1.37 21.15
C THR A 3 22.28 -0.74 19.78
N PHE A 4 21.36 -1.31 19.01
CA PHE A 4 20.92 -0.75 17.73
C PHE A 4 20.34 0.67 17.90
N GLN A 5 19.47 0.87 18.89
CA GLN A 5 18.86 2.18 19.15
C GLN A 5 19.89 3.23 19.57
N ASN A 6 20.86 2.85 20.40
CA ASN A 6 21.93 3.75 20.83
C ASN A 6 22.84 4.10 19.66
N ASN A 7 23.26 3.12 18.85
CA ASN A 7 24.05 3.37 17.65
C ASN A 7 23.32 4.27 16.66
N LEU A 8 22.02 4.02 16.44
CA LEU A 8 21.19 4.83 15.55
C LEU A 8 21.12 6.29 16.03
N LYS A 9 20.87 6.52 17.33
CA LYS A 9 20.87 7.87 17.91
C LYS A 9 22.22 8.55 17.74
N THR A 10 23.32 7.85 18.04
CA THR A 10 24.68 8.39 17.90
C THR A 10 24.99 8.79 16.47
N HIS A 11 24.70 7.93 15.49
CA HIS A 11 24.93 8.23 14.08
C HIS A 11 24.07 9.38 13.57
N ILE A 12 22.80 9.48 14.00
CA ILE A 12 21.94 10.62 13.66
C ILE A 12 22.53 11.90 14.24
N SER A 13 22.99 11.91 15.49
CA SER A 13 23.61 13.08 16.11
C SER A 13 24.88 13.53 15.38
N ILE A 14 25.75 12.59 15.00
CA ILE A 14 26.97 12.88 14.21
C ILE A 14 26.58 13.48 12.85
N PHE A 15 25.60 12.88 12.16
CA PHE A 15 25.11 13.37 10.89
C PHE A 15 24.53 14.80 11.00
N MET A 16 23.71 15.05 12.02
CA MET A 16 23.13 16.38 12.26
C MET A 16 24.22 17.42 12.57
N HIS A 17 25.25 17.05 13.34
CA HIS A 17 26.38 17.93 13.61
C HIS A 17 27.12 18.35 12.33
N HIS A 18 27.43 17.39 11.44
CA HIS A 18 28.07 17.69 10.16
C HIS A 18 27.16 18.48 9.21
N LEU A 19 25.85 18.22 9.22
CA LEU A 19 24.88 18.98 8.43
C LEU A 19 24.86 20.45 8.83
N VAL A 20 24.74 20.74 10.13
CA VAL A 20 24.71 22.12 10.63
C VAL A 20 26.05 22.81 10.36
N LYS A 21 27.17 22.10 10.52
CA LYS A 21 28.51 22.60 10.21
C LYS A 21 28.67 22.99 8.73
N SER A 22 28.00 22.28 7.81
CA SER A 22 28.03 22.61 6.38
C SER A 22 27.05 23.72 6.00
N ASN A 23 25.81 23.68 6.49
CA ASN A 23 24.83 24.75 6.32
C ASN A 23 23.74 24.67 7.40
N ALA A 24 23.60 25.73 8.20
CA ALA A 24 22.61 25.79 9.28
C ALA A 24 21.16 25.80 8.79
N GLN A 25 20.89 26.15 7.53
CA GLN A 25 19.52 26.21 6.97
C GLN A 25 18.84 24.83 6.92
N TRP A 26 19.60 23.74 6.98
CA TRP A 26 19.05 22.38 6.96
C TRP A 26 18.20 22.06 8.19
N ILE A 27 18.40 22.75 9.32
CA ILE A 27 17.62 22.57 10.55
C ILE A 27 16.14 22.92 10.33
N ASN A 28 15.87 23.90 9.47
CA ASN A 28 14.50 24.37 9.19
C ASN A 28 13.73 23.44 8.24
N LYS A 29 14.40 22.48 7.61
CA LYS A 29 13.75 21.55 6.68
C LYS A 29 13.07 20.43 7.50
N PRO A 30 11.76 20.21 7.33
CA PRO A 30 10.99 19.27 8.17
C PRO A 30 11.47 17.81 8.07
N LYS A 31 12.11 17.43 6.97
CA LYS A 31 12.68 16.09 6.78
C LYS A 31 13.82 15.78 7.77
N PHE A 32 14.63 16.76 8.12
CA PHE A 32 15.74 16.58 9.07
C PHE A 32 15.23 16.59 10.51
N HIS A 33 14.21 17.41 10.80
CA HIS A 33 13.48 17.31 12.06
C HIS A 33 12.79 15.95 12.24
N MET A 34 12.21 15.38 11.18
CA MET A 34 11.63 14.02 11.26
C MET A 34 12.68 12.94 11.56
N LEU A 35 13.93 13.12 11.12
CA LEU A 35 15.00 12.16 11.37
C LEU A 35 15.34 12.03 12.86
N THR A 36 15.23 13.10 13.64
CA THR A 36 15.50 13.05 15.09
C THR A 36 14.46 12.22 15.85
N HIS A 37 13.25 12.10 15.30
CA HIS A 37 12.17 11.28 15.87
C HIS A 37 12.22 9.82 15.39
N LEU A 38 13.05 9.49 14.41
CA LEU A 38 13.14 8.15 13.82
C LEU A 38 13.38 7.03 14.86
N PRO A 39 14.29 7.16 15.85
CA PRO A 39 14.50 6.12 16.85
C PRO A 39 13.22 5.79 17.65
N ALA A 40 12.48 6.81 18.04
CA ALA A 40 11.21 6.67 18.77
C ALA A 40 10.12 6.05 17.87
N SER A 41 10.06 6.48 16.60
CA SER A 41 9.12 5.92 15.61
C SER A 41 9.38 4.44 15.36
N ILE A 42 10.64 4.01 15.28
CA ILE A 42 10.98 2.59 15.09
C ILE A 42 10.54 1.74 16.29
N LEU A 43 10.67 2.25 17.51
CA LEU A 43 10.20 1.55 18.70
C LEU A 43 8.68 1.39 18.73
N ARG A 44 7.95 2.41 18.26
CA ARG A 44 6.47 2.42 18.29
C ARG A 44 5.83 1.68 17.13
N PHE A 45 6.37 1.82 15.93
CA PHE A 45 5.75 1.37 14.67
C PHE A 45 6.52 0.24 13.98
N GLY A 46 7.70 -0.11 14.47
CA GLY A 46 8.56 -1.09 13.83
C GLY A 46 9.44 -0.48 12.72
N PRO A 47 10.16 -1.32 11.96
CA PRO A 47 11.20 -0.88 11.05
C PRO A 47 10.68 0.00 9.91
N ALA A 48 11.42 1.09 9.63
CA ALA A 48 11.08 2.13 8.67
C ALA A 48 10.78 1.69 7.21
N PRO A 49 11.37 0.61 6.65
CA PRO A 49 11.09 0.16 5.28
C PRO A 49 9.61 -0.11 4.99
N LEU A 50 8.83 -0.46 6.02
CA LEU A 50 7.38 -0.71 5.88
C LEU A 50 6.59 0.56 5.54
N PHE A 51 7.15 1.75 5.82
CA PHE A 51 6.54 3.05 5.54
C PHE A 51 7.17 3.76 4.33
N GLU A 52 8.05 3.08 3.59
CA GLU A 52 8.63 3.68 2.40
C GLU A 52 7.55 3.96 1.34
N THR A 53 7.38 5.24 1.02
CA THR A 53 6.54 5.67 -0.10
C THR A 53 7.00 5.13 -1.46
N LYS A 54 8.20 4.52 -1.55
CA LYS A 54 8.73 3.94 -2.79
C LYS A 54 7.77 2.94 -3.43
N LYS A 55 7.17 2.06 -2.61
CA LYS A 55 6.20 1.07 -3.09
C LYS A 55 4.94 1.75 -3.64
N PHE A 56 4.46 2.79 -2.98
CA PHE A 56 3.34 3.60 -3.44
C PHE A 56 3.69 4.42 -4.69
N LYS A 57 4.94 4.88 -4.81
CA LYS A 57 5.40 5.64 -5.96
C LYS A 57 5.47 4.82 -7.24
N SER A 58 5.88 3.56 -7.16
CA SER A 58 5.82 2.65 -8.32
C SER A 58 4.40 2.44 -8.83
N TYR A 59 3.38 2.58 -7.97
CA TYR A 59 1.99 2.49 -8.41
C TYR A 59 1.50 3.72 -9.16
N TYR A 60 2.10 4.91 -9.01
CA TYR A 60 1.66 6.09 -9.76
C TYR A 60 1.80 5.91 -11.28
N GLY A 61 2.85 5.20 -11.74
CA GLY A 61 3.00 4.90 -13.18
C GLY A 61 1.91 3.96 -13.70
N ILE A 62 1.55 2.94 -12.91
CA ILE A 62 0.50 1.98 -13.23
C ILE A 62 -0.87 2.67 -13.24
N LEU A 63 -1.13 3.52 -12.24
CA LEU A 63 -2.35 4.33 -12.14
C LEU A 63 -2.48 5.30 -13.32
N GLY A 64 -1.39 5.99 -13.69
CA GLY A 64 -1.35 6.88 -14.84
C GLY A 64 -1.70 6.16 -16.14
N ASN A 65 -1.09 5.01 -16.40
CA ASN A 65 -1.40 4.19 -17.58
C ASN A 65 -2.86 3.70 -17.61
N ALA A 66 -3.38 3.25 -16.46
CA ALA A 66 -4.77 2.83 -16.33
C ALA A 66 -5.76 3.99 -16.53
N SER A 67 -5.37 5.21 -16.13
CA SER A 67 -6.16 6.43 -16.26
C SER A 67 -6.17 6.97 -17.70
N THR A 68 -5.01 7.05 -18.36
CA THR A 68 -4.88 7.55 -19.74
C THR A 68 -5.72 6.74 -20.73
N HIS A 69 -5.83 5.43 -20.51
CA HIS A 69 -6.61 4.51 -21.35
C HIS A 69 -7.98 4.15 -20.74
N SER A 70 -8.54 5.03 -19.89
CA SER A 70 -9.88 4.86 -19.34
C SER A 70 -10.92 5.63 -20.15
N ASN A 71 -12.16 5.13 -20.17
CA ASN A 71 -13.28 5.91 -20.69
C ASN A 71 -13.46 7.16 -19.81
N ARG A 72 -13.35 8.36 -20.41
CA ARG A 72 -13.36 9.66 -19.73
C ARG A 72 -14.65 9.93 -18.93
N LEU A 73 -15.72 9.19 -19.20
CA LEU A 73 -17.01 9.30 -18.50
C LEU A 73 -16.99 8.70 -17.09
N ALA A 74 -16.17 7.68 -16.84
CA ALA A 74 -16.10 7.00 -15.53
C ALA A 74 -14.69 6.42 -15.26
N PRO A 75 -13.64 7.26 -15.17
CA PRO A 75 -12.26 6.81 -15.00
C PRO A 75 -12.06 6.02 -13.70
N GLY A 76 -12.68 6.45 -12.59
CA GLY A 76 -12.57 5.76 -11.30
C GLY A 76 -13.07 4.31 -11.32
N ARG A 77 -14.22 4.05 -11.97
CA ARG A 77 -14.77 2.70 -12.13
C ARG A 77 -13.84 1.80 -12.93
N ASN A 78 -13.30 2.32 -14.02
CA ASN A 78 -12.40 1.57 -14.91
C ASN A 78 -11.06 1.25 -14.24
N ILE A 79 -10.51 2.20 -13.49
CA ILE A 79 -9.29 2.00 -12.70
C ILE A 79 -9.56 0.93 -11.63
N ALA A 80 -10.67 1.03 -10.88
CA ALA A 80 -11.03 0.05 -9.86
C ALA A 80 -11.16 -1.38 -10.43
N ILE A 81 -11.83 -1.54 -11.58
CA ILE A 81 -11.95 -2.84 -12.26
C ILE A 81 -10.59 -3.38 -12.69
N LYS A 82 -9.72 -2.53 -13.28
CA LYS A 82 -8.35 -2.93 -13.67
C LYS A 82 -7.54 -3.40 -12.46
N PHE A 83 -7.57 -2.68 -11.34
CA PHE A 83 -6.88 -3.08 -10.12
C PHE A 83 -7.45 -4.36 -9.50
N GLY A 84 -8.78 -4.53 -9.51
CA GLY A 84 -9.44 -5.76 -9.07
C GLY A 84 -8.99 -6.98 -9.90
N ASN A 85 -8.89 -6.83 -11.21
CA ASN A 85 -8.41 -7.89 -12.10
C ASN A 85 -6.93 -8.22 -11.86
N PHE A 86 -6.07 -7.22 -11.69
CA PHE A 86 -4.66 -7.45 -11.36
C PHE A 86 -4.48 -8.15 -10.01
N HIS A 87 -5.29 -7.79 -9.01
CA HIS A 87 -5.26 -8.44 -7.71
C HIS A 87 -5.71 -9.90 -7.82
N ALA A 88 -6.82 -10.18 -8.50
CA ALA A 88 -7.30 -11.54 -8.73
C ALA A 88 -6.28 -12.41 -9.47
N LEU A 89 -5.63 -11.89 -10.51
CA LEU A 89 -4.56 -12.58 -11.24
C LEU A 89 -3.36 -12.88 -10.32
N ARG A 90 -2.92 -11.90 -9.53
CA ARG A 90 -1.81 -12.08 -8.59
C ARG A 90 -2.10 -13.18 -7.57
N THR A 91 -3.25 -13.12 -6.91
CA THR A 91 -3.67 -14.11 -5.93
C THR A 91 -3.74 -15.50 -6.57
N ARG A 92 -4.33 -15.62 -7.77
CA ARG A 92 -4.39 -16.91 -8.49
C ARG A 92 -3.01 -17.48 -8.82
N LEU A 93 -2.07 -16.64 -9.29
CA LEU A 93 -0.70 -17.07 -9.60
C LEU A 93 0.08 -17.48 -8.34
N GLN A 94 -0.13 -16.80 -7.22
CA GLN A 94 0.53 -17.10 -5.96
C GLN A 94 -0.01 -18.36 -5.28
N PHE A 95 -1.32 -18.58 -5.34
CA PHE A 95 -2.00 -19.69 -4.64
C PHE A 95 -2.40 -20.86 -5.55
N LYS A 96 -2.01 -20.85 -6.85
CA LYS A 96 -2.36 -21.87 -7.86
C LYS A 96 -3.86 -22.24 -7.86
N ILE A 97 -4.73 -21.24 -7.73
CA ILE A 97 -6.19 -21.47 -7.73
C ILE A 97 -6.64 -21.78 -9.17
N PRO A 98 -7.32 -22.93 -9.44
CA PRO A 98 -7.76 -23.31 -10.78
C PRO A 98 -8.80 -22.33 -11.36
N TRP A 99 -8.80 -22.19 -12.68
CA TRP A 99 -9.73 -21.32 -13.40
C TRP A 99 -11.11 -21.98 -13.48
N ASP A 100 -12.13 -21.32 -12.92
CA ASP A 100 -13.53 -21.61 -13.27
C ASP A 100 -14.03 -20.50 -14.22
N MET A 101 -14.42 -20.92 -15.43
CA MET A 101 -14.79 -20.06 -16.56
C MET A 101 -16.14 -19.36 -16.38
N THR A 102 -16.92 -19.75 -15.37
CA THR A 102 -18.31 -19.30 -15.16
C THR A 102 -18.45 -17.86 -14.64
N LEU A 103 -17.39 -17.27 -14.06
CA LEU A 103 -17.48 -15.95 -13.40
C LEU A 103 -17.24 -14.74 -14.32
N GLN A 104 -16.79 -14.91 -15.57
CA GLN A 104 -16.60 -13.78 -16.49
C GLN A 104 -17.90 -13.33 -17.15
N VAL A 105 -18.83 -14.27 -17.39
CA VAL A 105 -20.09 -14.01 -18.11
C VAL A 105 -21.05 -13.12 -17.30
N THR A 106 -20.97 -13.16 -15.97
CA THR A 106 -21.83 -12.37 -15.07
C THR A 106 -21.49 -10.88 -15.04
N SER A 107 -20.30 -10.47 -15.50
CA SER A 107 -19.89 -9.06 -15.50
C SER A 107 -20.14 -8.32 -16.82
N LEU A 108 -20.43 -9.03 -17.91
CA LEU A 108 -20.71 -8.46 -19.22
C LEU A 108 -22.20 -8.52 -19.65
N GLN A 109 -23.07 -9.21 -18.90
CA GLN A 109 -24.49 -9.35 -19.28
C GLN A 109 -25.50 -8.63 -18.38
N ASN A 110 -25.11 -8.04 -17.25
CA ASN A 110 -26.08 -7.48 -16.30
C ASN A 110 -26.38 -6.00 -16.53
N ASN A 111 -27.01 -5.69 -17.68
CA ASN A 111 -27.92 -4.56 -17.83
C ASN A 111 -29.36 -5.05 -17.64
N SER A 112 -29.72 -5.48 -16.43
CA SER A 112 -31.10 -5.62 -15.95
C SER A 112 -31.09 -5.74 -14.41
N PRO A 113 -32.04 -5.11 -13.70
CA PRO A 113 -31.99 -4.99 -12.26
C PRO A 113 -32.50 -6.26 -11.56
N LEU A 114 -31.92 -6.56 -10.39
CA LEU A 114 -32.48 -7.43 -9.34
C LEU A 114 -32.63 -8.92 -9.67
N LYS A 115 -31.66 -9.72 -9.18
CA LYS A 115 -31.89 -10.86 -8.28
C LYS A 115 -30.55 -11.33 -7.73
N ALA A 116 -30.16 -10.77 -6.58
CA ALA A 116 -29.17 -11.41 -5.73
C ALA A 116 -29.86 -12.62 -5.07
N GLN A 117 -29.90 -13.75 -5.79
CA GLN A 117 -30.26 -15.03 -5.15
C GLN A 117 -29.03 -15.57 -4.46
N SER A 118 -29.15 -15.53 -3.13
CA SER A 118 -28.35 -16.24 -2.14
C SER A 118 -28.16 -17.70 -2.54
N THR A 119 -26.94 -18.08 -2.91
CA THR A 119 -26.43 -19.45 -2.77
C THR A 119 -24.91 -19.41 -2.55
N ASN A 120 -24.48 -18.80 -1.44
CA ASN A 120 -23.19 -19.14 -0.83
C ASN A 120 -23.49 -19.40 0.65
N PRO A 121 -23.07 -20.54 1.22
CA PRO A 121 -23.24 -20.77 2.65
C PRO A 121 -22.47 -19.67 3.42
N PRO A 122 -23.01 -19.16 4.55
CA PRO A 122 -22.36 -18.09 5.29
C PRO A 122 -20.99 -18.57 5.78
N MET A 123 -19.93 -17.88 5.36
CA MET A 123 -18.58 -18.11 5.87
C MET A 123 -18.55 -17.59 7.31
N ASN A 124 -18.82 -18.48 8.26
CA ASN A 124 -18.95 -18.18 9.67
C ASN A 124 -17.55 -17.96 10.27
N PHE A 125 -17.07 -16.72 10.28
CA PHE A 125 -15.87 -16.34 11.02
C PHE A 125 -16.25 -16.12 12.49
N GLN A 126 -16.18 -17.19 13.27
CA GLN A 126 -16.32 -17.11 14.72
C GLN A 126 -15.04 -16.48 15.30
N TYR A 127 -15.05 -15.17 15.52
CA TYR A 127 -14.01 -14.48 16.27
C TYR A 127 -14.25 -14.73 17.76
N HIS A 128 -13.51 -15.68 18.34
CA HIS A 128 -13.32 -15.70 19.78
C HIS A 128 -12.19 -14.72 20.13
N LEU A 129 -12.58 -13.59 20.71
CA LEU A 129 -11.71 -12.70 21.47
C LEU A 129 -12.05 -12.88 22.96
N PRO A 130 -11.06 -12.72 23.87
CA PRO A 130 -10.93 -13.44 25.14
C PRO A 130 -12.06 -13.25 26.14
#